data_AF-A0A1B7VW89-F1
#
_entry.id   AF-A0A1B7VW89-F1
#
_cell.length_a   1.000
_cell.length_b   1.000
_cell.length_c   1.000
_cell.angle_alpha   90.00
_cell.angle_beta   90.00
_cell.angle_gamma   90.00
#
_symmetry.space_group_name_H-M   'P 1'
#
loop_
_entity.id
_entity.type
_entity.pdbx_description
1 polymer ?
#
loop_
_entity_poly.entity_id
_entity_poly.type
_entity_poly.pdbx_seq_one_letter_code
_entity_poly.pdbx_strand_id
1 'polypeptide(L)'
;IYSGAVIGAEGFGFVPTYAGWLKMEQSGYTVLEDGVEVGCNTAIDRPAVGETRIGKNTKIDNLVQIGHGAQIGSGCAIAGQAGMAGGVKVGNRVILAGQVG
;
A
#
# COMPACT_ATOMS: atom_id res chain seq x y z
N ILE A 1 12.92 -5.28 4.17
CA ILE A 1 11.56 -5.61 4.66
C ILE A 1 11.73 -6.15 6.07
N TYR A 2 11.11 -5.51 7.06
CA TYR A 2 11.24 -5.86 8.47
C TYR A 2 10.11 -6.79 8.94
N SER A 3 10.22 -7.31 10.16
CA SER A 3 9.32 -8.33 10.72
C SER A 3 7.85 -7.89 10.72
N GLY A 4 6.97 -8.81 10.35
CA GLY A 4 5.53 -8.60 10.35
C GLY A 4 5.00 -7.75 9.19
N ALA A 5 5.86 -7.21 8.32
CA ALA A 5 5.40 -6.57 7.10
C ALA A 5 4.68 -7.58 6.19
N VAL A 6 3.54 -7.17 5.63
CA VAL A 6 2.72 -8.00 4.74
C VAL A 6 2.65 -7.33 3.37
N ILE A 7 3.17 -8.01 2.35
CA ILE A 7 3.24 -7.51 0.98
C ILE A 7 2.33 -8.34 0.09
N GLY A 8 1.37 -7.70 -0.56
CA GLY A 8 0.46 -8.35 -1.51
C GLY A 8 -0.70 -9.11 -0.87
N ALA A 9 -1.09 -8.78 0.36
CA ALA A 9 -2.36 -9.25 0.91
C ALA A 9 -3.54 -8.66 0.12
N GLU A 10 -4.69 -9.32 0.18
CA GLU A 10 -5.90 -8.81 -0.46
C GLU A 10 -6.32 -7.48 0.17
N GLY A 11 -6.53 -6.47 -0.68
CA GLY A 11 -7.14 -5.22 -0.24
C GLY A 11 -8.61 -5.39 0.17
N PHE A 12 -9.20 -4.29 0.63
CA PHE A 12 -10.61 -4.21 1.03
C PHE A 12 -11.57 -4.20 -0.19
N GLY A 13 -11.63 -5.33 -0.90
CA GLY A 13 -12.48 -5.53 -2.06
C GLY A 13 -13.80 -6.19 -1.71
N PHE A 14 -14.86 -5.39 -1.52
CA PHE A 14 -16.22 -5.87 -1.30
C PHE A 14 -17.23 -5.13 -2.17
N VAL A 15 -18.10 -5.87 -2.85
CA VAL A 15 -19.20 -5.32 -3.66
C VAL A 15 -20.48 -5.35 -2.83
N PRO A 16 -21.19 -4.22 -2.67
CA PRO A 16 -22.47 -4.21 -1.97
C PRO A 16 -23.54 -4.91 -2.81
N THR A 17 -24.33 -5.77 -2.18
CA THR A 17 -25.48 -6.47 -2.77
C THR A 17 -26.68 -6.38 -1.83
N TYR A 18 -27.88 -6.75 -2.30
CA TYR A 18 -29.07 -6.83 -1.44
C TYR A 18 -28.94 -7.82 -0.27
N ALA A 19 -28.05 -8.82 -0.40
CA ALA A 19 -27.80 -9.82 0.64
C ALA A 19 -26.62 -9.46 1.57
N GLY A 20 -25.98 -8.31 1.37
CA GLY A 20 -24.80 -7.88 2.11
C GLY A 20 -23.56 -7.72 1.22
N TRP A 21 -22.37 -7.85 1.80
CA TRP A 21 -21.09 -7.62 1.12
C TRP A 21 -20.59 -8.90 0.44
N LEU A 22 -20.45 -8.86 -0.88
CA LEU A 22 -19.84 -9.94 -1.65
C LEU A 22 -18.34 -9.67 -1.80
N LYS A 23 -17.51 -10.65 -1.42
CA LYS A 23 -16.06 -10.54 -1.55
C LYS A 23 -15.67 -10.46 -3.03
N MET A 24 -14.86 -9.46 -3.38
CA MET A 24 -14.25 -9.30 -4.70
C MET A 24 -12.84 -9.85 -4.67
N GLU A 25 -12.53 -10.78 -5.58
CA GLU A 25 -11.19 -11.34 -5.72
C GLU A 25 -10.16 -10.25 -6.04
N GLN A 26 -9.05 -10.21 -5.29
CA GLN A 26 -7.97 -9.24 -5.47
C GLN A 26 -6.82 -9.82 -6.29
N SER A 27 -7.02 -10.15 -7.57
CA SER A 27 -6.08 -10.98 -8.37
C SER A 27 -4.84 -10.27 -8.93
N GLY A 28 -4.69 -8.97 -8.70
CA GLY A 28 -3.50 -8.20 -9.07
C GLY A 28 -2.26 -8.55 -8.24
N TYR A 29 -1.24 -7.70 -8.33
CA TYR A 29 0.04 -7.92 -7.63
C TYR A 29 0.62 -6.64 -7.05
N THR A 30 1.62 -6.80 -6.18
CA THR A 30 2.36 -5.69 -5.58
C THR A 30 3.78 -5.67 -6.13
N VAL A 31 4.26 -4.50 -6.55
CA VAL A 31 5.62 -4.28 -7.05
C VAL A 31 6.36 -3.37 -6.10
N LEU A 32 7.49 -3.86 -5.59
CA LEU A 32 8.46 -3.06 -4.86
C LEU A 32 9.70 -2.92 -5.75
N GLU A 33 10.08 -1.68 -6.07
CA GLU A 33 11.29 -1.43 -6.86
C GLU A 33 12.56 -1.42 -5.99
N ASP A 34 13.71 -1.31 -6.64
CA ASP A 34 15.03 -1.35 -6.00
C ASP A 34 15.16 -0.33 -4.85
N GLY A 35 15.75 -0.77 -3.73
CA GLY A 35 16.05 0.09 -2.59
C GLY A 35 14.85 0.50 -1.74
N VAL A 36 13.67 -0.08 -1.99
CA VAL A 36 12.49 0.10 -1.12
C VAL A 36 12.72 -0.57 0.23
N GLU A 37 12.46 0.17 1.31
CA GLU A 37 12.47 -0.35 2.68
C GLU A 37 11.05 -0.28 3.26
N VAL A 38 10.65 -1.38 3.91
CA VAL A 38 9.31 -1.53 4.50
C VAL A 38 9.45 -1.90 5.96
N GLY A 39 8.98 -1.00 6.83
CA GLY A 39 8.96 -1.10 8.29
C GLY A 39 8.13 -2.26 8.84
N CYS A 40 8.24 -2.47 10.15
CA CYS A 40 7.54 -3.53 10.87
C CYS A 40 6.02 -3.35 10.79
N ASN A 41 5.30 -4.45 10.61
CA ASN A 41 3.83 -4.49 10.58
C ASN A 41 3.17 -3.55 9.57
N THR A 42 3.91 -3.11 8.54
CA THR A 42 3.35 -2.35 7.42
C THR A 42 2.65 -3.29 6.45
N ALA A 43 1.48 -2.88 5.95
CA ALA A 43 0.69 -3.65 5.00
C ALA A 43 0.59 -2.91 3.66
N ILE A 44 0.87 -3.64 2.58
CA ILE A 44 0.82 -3.14 1.20
C ILE A 44 -0.07 -4.08 0.39
N ASP A 45 -1.30 -3.65 0.12
CA ASP A 45 -2.33 -4.51 -0.46
C ASP A 45 -2.19 -4.63 -1.98
N ARG A 46 -2.52 -5.80 -2.55
CA ARG A 46 -2.70 -5.98 -4.00
C ARG A 46 -4.13 -5.62 -4.43
N PRO A 47 -4.35 -5.10 -5.66
CA PRO A 47 -5.67 -4.79 -6.18
C PRO A 47 -6.39 -5.95 -6.84
N ALA A 48 -7.68 -5.75 -7.13
CA ALA A 48 -8.48 -6.58 -8.02
C ALA A 48 -7.85 -6.76 -9.39
N VAL A 49 -7.38 -5.67 -10.00
CA VAL A 49 -6.78 -5.67 -11.33
C VAL A 49 -5.59 -4.71 -11.32
N GLY A 50 -4.53 -5.06 -12.06
CA GLY A 50 -3.33 -4.26 -12.18
C GLY A 50 -2.40 -4.44 -10.98
N GLU A 51 -1.82 -3.34 -10.52
CA GLU A 51 -0.75 -3.37 -9.53
C GLU A 51 -0.86 -2.27 -8.47
N THR A 52 -0.38 -2.58 -7.28
CA THR A 52 0.10 -1.59 -6.32
C THR A 52 1.60 -1.47 -6.51
N ARG A 53 2.13 -0.24 -6.67
CA ARG A 53 3.56 -0.04 -6.95
C ARG A 53 4.19 0.95 -5.99
N ILE A 54 5.37 0.59 -5.49
CA ILE A 54 6.25 1.45 -4.71
C ILE A 54 7.53 1.71 -5.48
N GLY A 55 7.77 2.98 -5.80
CA GLY A 55 8.92 3.43 -6.59
C GLY A 55 10.25 3.31 -5.87
N LYS A 56 11.35 3.25 -6.64
CA LYS A 56 12.72 3.09 -6.14
C LYS A 56 13.08 3.98 -4.95
N ASN A 57 13.88 3.44 -4.04
CA ASN A 57 14.45 4.15 -2.89
C ASN A 57 13.42 4.77 -1.91
N THR A 58 12.14 4.39 -1.98
CA THR A 58 11.13 4.85 -1.02
C THR A 58 11.29 4.15 0.33
N LYS A 59 11.16 4.90 1.42
CA LYS A 59 11.29 4.45 2.80
C LYS A 59 9.94 4.51 3.49
N ILE A 60 9.46 3.36 3.93
CA ILE A 60 8.16 3.21 4.59
C ILE A 60 8.43 2.76 6.01
N ASP A 61 8.00 3.56 6.98
CA ASP A 61 8.13 3.29 8.41
C ASP A 61 7.11 2.22 8.86
N ASN A 62 7.00 2.01 10.18
CA ASN A 62 6.20 0.98 10.81
C ASN A 62 4.70 1.30 10.79
N LEU A 63 3.88 0.24 10.79
CA LEU A 63 2.41 0.34 10.88
C LEU A 63 1.77 1.21 9.79
N VAL A 64 2.41 1.33 8.63
CA VAL A 64 1.84 2.06 7.49
C VAL A 64 0.84 1.18 6.75
N GLN A 65 -0.28 1.76 6.31
CA GLN A 65 -1.24 1.11 5.41
C GLN A 65 -1.13 1.70 4.00
N ILE A 66 -0.82 0.87 3.02
CA ILE A 66 -0.89 1.21 1.60
C ILE A 66 -2.02 0.42 0.95
N GLY A 67 -3.11 1.12 0.63
CA GLY A 67 -4.30 0.54 0.02
C GLY A 67 -4.07 0.01 -1.41
N HIS A 68 -4.96 -0.88 -1.81
CA HIS A 68 -4.90 -1.58 -3.07
C HIS A 68 -4.92 -0.64 -4.30
N GLY A 69 -4.05 -0.92 -5.27
CA GLY A 69 -3.91 -0.14 -6.51
C GLY A 69 -3.21 1.21 -6.31
N ALA A 70 -2.61 1.47 -5.13
CA ALA A 70 -1.87 2.69 -4.89
C ALA A 70 -0.58 2.76 -5.72
N GLN A 71 -0.19 3.98 -6.07
CA GLN A 71 0.98 4.29 -6.88
C GLN A 71 1.84 5.30 -6.12
N ILE A 72 2.94 4.82 -5.53
CA ILE A 72 3.85 5.64 -4.74
C ILE A 72 5.13 5.88 -5.56
N GLY A 73 5.46 7.16 -5.76
CA GLY A 73 6.66 7.56 -6.50
C GLY A 73 7.98 7.19 -5.82
N SER A 74 9.08 7.50 -6.49
CA SER A 74 10.44 7.20 -6.02
C SER A 74 10.93 8.19 -4.95
N GLY A 75 11.76 7.68 -4.03
CA GLY A 75 12.46 8.47 -3.03
C GLY A 75 11.54 9.13 -2.00
N CYS A 76 10.36 8.56 -1.74
CA CYS A 76 9.45 9.06 -0.73
C CYS A 76 9.90 8.65 0.68
N ALA A 77 9.51 9.44 1.68
CA ALA A 77 9.64 9.09 3.09
C ALA A 77 8.25 9.10 3.73
N ILE A 78 7.79 7.94 4.20
CA ILE A 78 6.46 7.75 4.77
C ILE A 78 6.64 7.33 6.22
N ALA A 79 6.33 8.24 7.15
CA ALA A 79 6.48 8.01 8.57
C ALA A 79 5.35 7.15 9.16
N GLY A 80 5.58 6.66 10.38
CA GLY A 80 4.76 5.62 10.99
C GLY A 80 3.29 5.96 11.09
N GLN A 81 2.45 4.93 10.97
CA GLN A 81 0.98 5.02 11.04
C GLN A 81 0.34 5.91 9.97
N ALA A 82 1.08 6.31 8.93
CA ALA A 82 0.46 6.93 7.77
C ALA A 82 -0.46 5.92 7.04
N GLY A 83 -1.58 6.41 6.51
CA GLY A 83 -2.57 5.61 5.81
C GLY A 83 -2.84 6.18 4.42
N MET A 84 -2.91 5.31 3.41
CA MET A 84 -3.32 5.68 2.06
C MET A 84 -4.45 4.77 1.60
N ALA A 85 -5.56 5.37 1.18
CA ALA A 85 -6.69 4.64 0.61
C ALA A 85 -6.34 3.97 -0.74
N GLY A 86 -7.19 3.05 -1.18
CA GLY A 86 -7.03 2.38 -2.48
C GLY A 86 -6.97 3.38 -3.65
N GLY A 87 -6.07 3.13 -4.60
CA GLY A 87 -5.90 3.95 -5.81
C GLY A 87 -5.21 5.31 -5.62
N VAL A 88 -4.75 5.65 -4.40
CA VAL A 88 -4.01 6.89 -4.14
C VAL A 88 -2.73 6.97 -4.98
N LYS A 89 -2.43 8.17 -5.47
CA LYS A 89 -1.20 8.47 -6.22
C LYS A 89 -0.35 9.47 -5.44
N VAL A 90 0.87 9.07 -5.09
CA VAL A 90 1.88 9.92 -4.44
C VAL A 90 3.01 10.17 -5.44
N GLY A 91 3.39 11.43 -5.61
CA GLY A 91 4.49 11.83 -6.49
C GLY A 91 5.88 11.41 -5.98
N ASN A 92 6.93 11.85 -6.66
CA ASN A 92 8.30 11.55 -6.26
C ASN A 92 8.78 12.48 -5.13
N ARG A 93 9.63 11.96 -4.23
CA ARG A 93 10.28 12.71 -3.13
C ARG A 93 9.28 13.40 -2.18
N VAL A 94 8.09 12.81 -2.03
CA VAL A 94 7.09 13.29 -1.07
C VAL A 94 7.46 12.82 0.33
N ILE A 95 7.16 13.67 1.31
CA ILE A 95 7.29 13.35 2.73
C ILE A 95 5.89 13.31 3.33
N LEU A 96 5.51 12.15 3.87
CA LEU A 96 4.31 11.97 4.66
C LEU A 96 4.72 11.83 6.13
N ALA A 97 4.30 12.79 6.97
CA ALA A 97 4.58 12.76 8.40
C ALA A 97 3.77 11.67 9.11
N GLY A 98 4.05 11.46 10.40
CA GLY A 98 3.38 10.40 11.17
C GLY A 98 1.87 10.62 11.24
N GLN A 99 1.10 9.53 11.18
CA GLN A 99 -0.37 9.53 11.28
C GLN A 99 -1.12 10.40 10.25
N VAL A 100 -0.52 10.72 9.10
CA VAL A 100 -1.25 11.38 8.00
C VAL A 100 -2.04 10.33 7.20
N GLY A 101 -3.27 10.65 6.81
CA GLY A 101 -4.14 9.77 6.02
C GLY A 101 -5.54 10.31 5.87
#